data_AF-A0A354HDI4-F1
#
_entry.id   AF-A0A354HDI4-F1
#
_cell.length_a   1.000
_cell.length_b   1.000
_cell.length_c   1.000
_cell.angle_alpha   90.00
_cell.angle_beta   90.00
_cell.angle_gamma   90.00
#
_symmetry.space_group_name_H-M   'P 1'
#
loop_
_entity.id
_entity.type
_entity.pdbx_description
1 polymer ?
#
loop_
_entity_poly.entity_id
_entity_poly.type
_entity_poly.pdbx_seq_one_letter_code
_entity_poly.pdbx_strand_id
1 'polypeptide(L)'
;MKNKRFYAVFFTAALFLSCCSCSGAGESVTSTASDTPAASVMEVQPETKAETTTVTTTAEETAASEASAAVPADPVFPVNMETDRPDTSDYSLKEVVVMSRHNIRSPLVSNGAANVIATPHEWFRWTANASELSLRGGVLETEMGQYFRKWLESEELIPENYIPEEGEVRFYANSKQRTIATAQYFSSGFLPAANVKIEHYGELGSMQPTFDPAITFCSESYAAAVQEQFEQLGGAEIAAELAENYKLLGDTVDYTESEGYLSGELKDFVTDDTAILPEAGKELTITGTLKTASSVSDALILQYYEEPDPVKAAFGKTLTYEQWGKIADITTKYTKVRFGIPLIAVNSANPLLKEIRSEFTDNERKFTFLCGHDANIMGILTAMETEDYELPYTLEKKTPIGVKLVFEKWEDKDGNEFAAVELVYQSTEQLRSKSFLTLDTPPAVYALSFTGMEKNGDGLYAYDDVIARLDKAISAYDEIKAEYGDTLDDAA
;
A
#
# COMPACT_ATOMS: atom_id res chain seq x y z
N MET A 1 25.95 19.40 -59.86
CA MET A 1 24.85 19.64 -60.82
C MET A 1 23.56 19.82 -60.04
N LYS A 2 22.87 20.96 -60.26
CA LYS A 2 21.50 21.37 -59.88
C LYS A 2 21.06 21.14 -58.41
N ASN A 3 21.14 22.16 -57.54
CA ASN A 3 20.13 23.22 -57.25
C ASN A 3 18.88 22.63 -56.52
N LYS A 4 18.46 23.10 -55.34
CA LYS A 4 18.14 24.50 -54.98
C LYS A 4 18.24 24.80 -53.47
N ARG A 5 18.64 26.05 -53.19
CA ARG A 5 18.53 26.82 -51.92
C ARG A 5 17.15 27.52 -51.82
N PHE A 6 16.73 27.91 -50.62
CA PHE A 6 16.43 29.30 -50.12
C PHE A 6 15.53 29.23 -48.84
N TYR A 7 16.03 29.64 -47.66
CA TYR A 7 15.82 30.94 -46.94
C TYR A 7 14.34 31.26 -46.63
N ALA A 8 13.89 31.19 -45.37
CA ALA A 8 13.99 32.17 -44.26
C ALA A 8 12.96 33.33 -44.33
N VAL A 9 12.31 33.64 -43.19
CA VAL A 9 12.18 34.99 -42.57
C VAL A 9 10.99 35.07 -41.60
N PHE A 10 11.27 35.66 -40.42
CA PHE A 10 10.40 36.10 -39.32
C PHE A 10 9.42 37.23 -39.69
N PHE A 11 8.30 37.36 -38.96
CA PHE A 11 7.69 38.67 -38.68
C PHE A 11 7.02 38.71 -37.29
N THR A 12 7.14 39.86 -36.64
CA THR A 12 6.75 40.17 -35.25
C THR A 12 5.68 41.28 -35.22
N ALA A 13 4.94 41.37 -34.10
CA ALA A 13 4.20 42.53 -33.56
C ALA A 13 2.82 42.87 -34.21
N ALA A 14 1.81 43.48 -33.56
CA ALA A 14 1.67 44.17 -32.28
C ALA A 14 0.18 44.30 -31.85
N LEU A 15 -0.01 44.53 -30.55
CA LEU A 15 -1.06 45.22 -29.78
C LEU A 15 -2.27 45.89 -30.48
N PHE A 16 -3.45 45.78 -29.82
CA PHE A 16 -4.31 46.93 -29.53
C PHE A 16 -4.88 46.87 -28.09
N LEU A 17 -4.97 48.04 -27.49
CA LEU A 17 -5.11 48.37 -26.07
C LEU A 17 -6.53 48.90 -25.77
N SER A 18 -6.93 48.82 -24.50
CA SER A 18 -7.65 49.87 -23.73
C SER A 18 -9.16 49.72 -23.43
N CYS A 19 -9.43 49.22 -22.20
CA CYS A 19 -10.02 49.91 -21.02
C CYS A 19 -11.39 50.63 -21.01
N CYS A 20 -11.92 50.59 -19.76
CA CYS A 20 -13.00 51.35 -19.07
C CYS A 20 -14.39 50.69 -19.09
N SER A 21 -14.96 50.15 -18.00
CA SER A 21 -15.12 50.52 -16.56
C SER A 21 -16.46 51.19 -16.23
N CYS A 22 -17.19 50.53 -15.31
CA CYS A 22 -17.97 51.08 -14.19
C CYS A 22 -19.45 51.55 -14.36
N SER A 23 -20.33 50.78 -13.70
CA SER A 23 -21.19 51.14 -12.53
C SER A 23 -22.58 51.82 -12.67
N GLY A 24 -23.51 51.37 -11.81
CA GLY A 24 -24.67 52.10 -11.26
C GLY A 24 -26.04 51.47 -11.60
N ALA A 25 -26.80 50.80 -10.71
CA ALA A 25 -27.45 51.16 -9.43
C ALA A 25 -28.87 51.80 -9.57
N GLY A 26 -29.83 51.34 -8.74
CA GLY A 26 -31.13 51.99 -8.41
C GLY A 26 -32.37 51.09 -8.58
N GLU A 27 -32.91 50.45 -7.52
CA GLU A 27 -34.08 50.85 -6.67
C GLU A 27 -35.46 50.59 -7.32
N SER A 28 -36.60 50.24 -6.69
CA SER A 28 -37.10 49.75 -5.38
C SER A 28 -38.58 49.32 -5.65
N VAL A 29 -39.28 48.43 -4.91
CA VAL A 29 -40.31 48.77 -3.89
C VAL A 29 -41.12 47.49 -3.48
N THR A 30 -41.24 47.29 -2.17
CA THR A 30 -42.17 46.58 -1.23
C THR A 30 -43.29 45.61 -1.64
N SER A 31 -43.46 44.52 -0.86
CA SER A 31 -44.72 44.10 -0.20
C SER A 31 -44.51 42.93 0.81
N THR A 32 -45.18 43.02 1.98
CA THR A 32 -45.30 42.14 3.17
C THR A 32 -45.85 40.72 2.88
N ALA A 33 -45.77 39.65 3.70
CA ALA A 33 -46.02 39.48 5.15
C ALA A 33 -45.50 38.12 5.73
N SER A 34 -45.70 37.99 7.05
CA SER A 34 -45.33 36.98 8.06
C SER A 34 -45.94 35.57 7.94
N ASP A 35 -45.27 34.54 8.47
CA ASP A 35 -45.67 33.83 9.71
C ASP A 35 -44.87 32.53 9.96
N THR A 36 -44.42 32.36 11.21
CA THR A 36 -43.98 31.10 11.84
C THR A 36 -45.04 30.76 12.90
N PRO A 37 -45.35 29.48 13.19
CA PRO A 37 -44.94 28.87 14.47
C PRO A 37 -44.66 27.35 14.36
N ALA A 38 -43.65 26.77 15.02
CA ALA A 38 -43.50 26.38 16.43
C ALA A 38 -43.89 24.92 16.74
N ALA A 39 -43.04 24.29 17.55
CA ALA A 39 -43.10 22.92 18.05
C ALA A 39 -44.16 22.70 19.15
N SER A 40 -44.56 21.43 19.37
CA SER A 40 -45.18 21.00 20.63
C SER A 40 -44.74 19.58 21.02
N VAL A 41 -44.18 19.51 22.23
CA VAL A 41 -43.94 18.33 23.09
C VAL A 41 -45.28 17.87 23.69
N MET A 42 -45.46 16.57 23.98
CA MET A 42 -46.29 16.12 25.13
C MET A 42 -45.98 14.69 25.60
N GLU A 43 -46.05 14.52 26.93
CA GLU A 43 -45.67 13.42 27.82
C GLU A 43 -46.58 12.15 27.83
N VAL A 44 -45.93 10.99 28.04
CA VAL A 44 -46.13 9.90 29.05
C VAL A 44 -47.54 9.50 29.58
N GLN A 45 -47.96 8.26 29.22
CA GLN A 45 -48.56 7.09 29.96
C GLN A 45 -49.83 7.25 30.86
N PRO A 46 -50.73 6.23 30.97
CA PRO A 46 -50.45 4.95 31.66
C PRO A 46 -51.11 3.63 31.15
N GLU A 47 -50.60 2.54 31.75
CA GLU A 47 -50.86 1.08 31.71
C GLU A 47 -52.29 0.55 31.43
N THR A 48 -52.43 -0.63 30.80
CA THR A 48 -52.80 -1.91 31.47
C THR A 48 -53.00 -3.13 30.53
N LYS A 49 -52.51 -4.28 31.05
CA LYS A 49 -52.94 -5.69 30.95
C LYS A 49 -52.86 -6.52 29.65
N ALA A 50 -52.32 -7.72 29.88
CA ALA A 50 -52.03 -8.83 29.00
C ALA A 50 -53.25 -9.63 28.53
N GLU A 51 -53.11 -10.30 27.39
CA GLU A 51 -53.65 -11.65 27.20
C GLU A 51 -52.82 -12.43 26.16
N THR A 52 -52.26 -13.55 26.60
CA THR A 52 -51.50 -14.52 25.80
C THR A 52 -52.48 -15.49 25.17
N THR A 53 -52.49 -15.62 23.84
CA THR A 53 -53.17 -16.73 23.17
C THR A 53 -52.16 -17.49 22.33
N THR A 54 -51.76 -18.66 22.83
CA THR A 54 -50.98 -19.68 22.14
C THR A 54 -51.85 -20.34 21.07
N VAL A 55 -51.43 -20.25 19.81
CA VAL A 55 -51.92 -21.11 18.73
C VAL A 55 -50.77 -22.00 18.29
N THR A 56 -50.89 -23.28 18.61
CA THR A 56 -49.99 -24.34 18.16
C THR A 56 -50.46 -24.81 16.79
N THR A 57 -49.66 -24.59 15.75
CA THR A 57 -49.82 -25.27 14.47
C THR A 57 -48.57 -26.09 14.19
N THR A 58 -48.71 -27.40 14.36
CA THR A 58 -47.80 -28.42 13.83
C THR A 58 -47.95 -28.48 12.32
N ALA A 59 -46.89 -28.16 11.60
CA ALA A 59 -46.71 -28.58 10.21
C ALA A 59 -45.34 -29.27 10.13
N GLU A 60 -45.37 -30.57 9.85
CA GLU A 60 -44.21 -31.33 9.41
C GLU A 60 -43.77 -30.76 8.06
N GLU A 61 -42.56 -30.22 8.01
CA GLU A 61 -41.85 -29.97 6.76
C GLU A 61 -40.62 -30.87 6.74
N THR A 62 -40.65 -31.85 5.85
CA THR A 62 -39.55 -32.75 5.54
C THR A 62 -38.41 -31.96 4.91
N ALA A 63 -37.45 -31.52 5.72
CA ALA A 63 -36.19 -30.97 5.24
C ALA A 63 -35.31 -32.10 4.70
N ALA A 64 -35.08 -32.09 3.38
CA ALA A 64 -33.92 -32.73 2.80
C ALA A 64 -32.68 -31.99 3.33
N SER A 65 -31.83 -32.69 4.09
CA SER A 65 -30.58 -32.12 4.59
C SER A 65 -29.58 -32.03 3.43
N GLU A 66 -29.47 -30.86 2.82
CA GLU A 66 -28.19 -30.47 2.26
C GLU A 66 -27.28 -30.17 3.44
N ALA A 67 -26.27 -31.03 3.63
CA ALA A 67 -25.19 -30.74 4.56
C ALA A 67 -24.44 -29.53 4.00
N SER A 68 -24.81 -28.32 4.45
CA SER A 68 -23.95 -27.15 4.35
C SER A 68 -22.65 -27.53 5.03
N ALA A 69 -21.59 -27.73 4.23
CA ALA A 69 -20.25 -27.86 4.75
C ALA A 69 -20.00 -26.58 5.55
N ALA A 70 -19.83 -26.72 6.87
CA ALA A 70 -19.53 -25.59 7.73
C ALA A 70 -18.29 -24.89 7.16
N VAL A 71 -18.40 -23.59 6.88
CA VAL A 71 -17.26 -22.76 6.51
C VAL A 71 -16.22 -22.95 7.61
N PRO A 72 -15.00 -23.43 7.30
CA PRO A 72 -13.96 -23.52 8.30
C PRO A 72 -13.74 -22.11 8.82
N ALA A 73 -13.92 -21.91 10.13
CA ALA A 73 -13.70 -20.61 10.73
C ALA A 73 -12.28 -20.16 10.40
N ASP A 74 -12.12 -18.90 10.02
CA ASP A 74 -10.81 -18.28 9.98
C ASP A 74 -10.10 -18.50 11.32
N PRO A 75 -8.77 -18.66 11.33
CA PRO A 75 -8.04 -18.77 12.58
C PRO A 75 -8.40 -17.58 13.45
N VAL A 76 -8.87 -17.86 14.67
CA VAL A 76 -9.12 -16.82 15.66
C VAL A 76 -7.76 -16.26 16.04
N PHE A 77 -7.44 -15.09 15.51
CA PHE A 77 -6.23 -14.38 15.90
C PHE A 77 -6.38 -13.89 17.34
N PRO A 78 -5.29 -13.92 18.12
CA PRO A 78 -5.33 -13.37 19.47
C PRO A 78 -5.68 -11.88 19.39
N VAL A 79 -6.57 -11.43 20.29
CA VAL A 79 -6.94 -10.00 20.41
C VAL A 79 -5.71 -9.16 20.73
N ASN A 80 -4.78 -9.70 21.51
CA ASN A 80 -3.44 -9.17 21.70
C ASN A 80 -2.48 -9.97 20.82
N MET A 81 -2.24 -9.47 19.61
CA MET A 81 -1.14 -9.99 18.81
C MET A 81 0.16 -9.69 19.54
N GLU A 82 1.02 -10.70 19.66
CA GLU A 82 2.37 -10.53 20.19
C GLU A 82 3.09 -9.54 19.26
N THR A 83 3.44 -8.37 19.80
CA THR A 83 4.20 -7.35 19.10
C THR A 83 5.68 -7.65 19.30
N ASP A 84 6.42 -7.83 18.21
CA ASP A 84 7.88 -8.01 18.25
C ASP A 84 8.57 -6.63 18.36
N ARG A 85 8.13 -5.80 19.31
CA ARG A 85 8.70 -4.46 19.57
C ARG A 85 9.91 -4.57 20.49
N PRO A 86 10.95 -3.72 20.30
CA PRO A 86 12.07 -3.62 21.22
C PRO A 86 11.62 -3.13 22.61
N ASP A 87 12.40 -3.44 23.65
CA ASP A 87 12.18 -2.91 25.00
C ASP A 87 12.72 -1.48 25.09
N THR A 88 11.84 -0.51 24.96
CA THR A 88 12.20 0.92 24.95
C THR A 88 11.97 1.60 26.29
N SER A 89 11.76 0.84 27.38
CA SER A 89 11.37 1.39 28.69
C SER A 89 12.39 2.34 29.33
N ASP A 90 13.67 2.21 28.99
CA ASP A 90 14.77 3.08 29.44
C ASP A 90 15.20 4.13 28.38
N TYR A 91 14.40 4.28 27.31
CA TYR A 91 14.68 5.16 26.17
C TYR A 91 13.57 6.20 25.98
N SER A 92 13.87 7.25 25.22
CA SER A 92 12.91 8.27 24.81
C SER A 92 12.85 8.37 23.29
N LEU A 93 11.62 8.32 22.73
CA LEU A 93 11.40 8.45 21.30
C LEU A 93 11.64 9.90 20.86
N LYS A 94 12.42 10.08 19.80
CA LYS A 94 12.82 11.42 19.29
C LYS A 94 12.27 11.73 17.92
N GLU A 95 12.15 10.73 17.05
CA GLU A 95 11.71 10.91 15.67
C GLU A 95 11.14 9.61 15.11
N VAL A 96 10.15 9.72 14.22
CA VAL A 96 9.60 8.60 13.46
C VAL A 96 9.48 8.96 11.97
N VAL A 97 10.06 8.13 11.10
CA VAL A 97 9.88 8.22 9.64
C VAL A 97 9.14 6.99 9.14
N VAL A 98 7.98 7.21 8.52
CA VAL A 98 7.10 6.16 8.01
C VAL A 98 7.14 6.14 6.48
N MET A 99 7.43 4.99 5.90
CA MET A 99 7.15 4.68 4.49
C MET A 99 5.97 3.70 4.40
N SER A 100 4.81 4.22 4.01
CA SER A 100 3.55 3.47 3.91
C SER A 100 3.29 2.97 2.49
N ARG A 101 2.85 1.72 2.36
CA ARG A 101 2.03 1.28 1.23
C ARG A 101 0.66 1.94 1.37
N HIS A 102 0.02 2.28 0.25
CA HIS A 102 -1.39 2.67 0.27
C HIS A 102 -2.29 1.58 0.89
N ASN A 103 -3.46 1.95 1.41
CA ASN A 103 -4.43 0.98 1.95
C ASN A 103 -5.31 0.38 0.83
N ILE A 104 -6.36 -0.38 1.18
CA ILE A 104 -7.19 -1.16 0.25
C ILE A 104 -7.71 -0.31 -0.91
N ARG A 105 -7.51 -0.82 -2.12
CA ARG A 105 -7.89 -0.18 -3.38
C ARG A 105 -8.71 -1.13 -4.24
N SER A 106 -9.43 -0.57 -5.20
CA SER A 106 -9.94 -1.37 -6.31
C SER A 106 -8.79 -1.98 -7.13
N PRO A 107 -8.96 -3.17 -7.72
CA PRO A 107 -7.95 -3.84 -8.52
C PRO A 107 -7.47 -2.97 -9.68
N LEU A 108 -6.25 -3.22 -10.12
CA LEU A 108 -5.70 -2.57 -11.30
C LEU A 108 -6.38 -3.12 -12.56
N VAL A 109 -6.72 -2.23 -13.49
CA VAL A 109 -7.18 -2.60 -14.84
C VAL A 109 -6.05 -2.57 -15.87
N SER A 110 -4.94 -1.87 -15.56
CA SER A 110 -3.80 -1.65 -16.45
C SER A 110 -2.89 -2.87 -16.63
N ASN A 111 -3.03 -3.93 -15.81
CA ASN A 111 -2.25 -5.17 -15.90
C ASN A 111 -2.77 -6.13 -16.99
N GLY A 112 -3.20 -5.57 -18.13
CA GLY A 112 -3.67 -6.34 -19.28
C GLY A 112 -5.09 -6.90 -19.15
N ALA A 113 -5.93 -6.34 -18.27
CA ALA A 113 -7.32 -6.78 -18.05
C ALA A 113 -7.51 -8.26 -17.68
N ALA A 114 -6.42 -9.00 -17.38
CA ALA A 114 -6.50 -10.45 -17.15
C ALA A 114 -7.51 -10.79 -16.06
N ASN A 115 -7.48 -10.09 -14.92
CA ASN A 115 -8.47 -10.26 -13.86
C ASN A 115 -9.91 -9.98 -14.33
N VAL A 116 -10.13 -9.03 -15.23
CA VAL A 116 -11.46 -8.67 -15.76
C VAL A 116 -12.08 -9.81 -16.56
N ILE A 117 -11.26 -10.58 -17.29
CA ILE A 117 -11.71 -11.65 -18.19
C ILE A 117 -11.33 -13.07 -17.72
N ALA A 118 -10.74 -13.20 -16.53
CA ALA A 118 -10.23 -14.47 -15.97
C ALA A 118 -11.27 -15.28 -15.18
N THR A 119 -12.52 -14.83 -15.15
CA THR A 119 -13.60 -15.54 -14.45
C THR A 119 -14.93 -15.32 -15.16
N PRO A 120 -15.85 -16.30 -15.18
CA PRO A 120 -17.23 -16.08 -15.60
C PRO A 120 -18.07 -15.35 -14.53
N HIS A 121 -17.53 -15.19 -13.32
CA HIS A 121 -18.25 -14.59 -12.18
C HIS A 121 -18.26 -13.06 -12.21
N GLU A 122 -19.25 -12.47 -11.56
CA GLU A 122 -19.27 -11.03 -11.31
C GLU A 122 -18.36 -10.70 -10.12
N TRP A 123 -17.32 -9.89 -10.36
CA TRP A 123 -16.46 -9.36 -9.31
C TRP A 123 -17.25 -8.49 -8.32
N PHE A 124 -16.70 -8.36 -7.11
CA PHE A 124 -17.22 -7.45 -6.08
C PHE A 124 -17.44 -6.05 -6.65
N ARG A 125 -18.56 -5.44 -6.29
CA ARG A 125 -18.88 -4.08 -6.69
C ARG A 125 -18.09 -3.08 -5.83
N TRP A 126 -16.94 -2.68 -6.35
CA TRP A 126 -16.04 -1.73 -5.71
C TRP A 126 -16.67 -0.38 -5.43
N THR A 127 -16.27 0.25 -4.33
CA THR A 127 -16.75 1.57 -3.89
C THR A 127 -15.98 2.74 -4.52
N ALA A 128 -14.99 2.45 -5.35
CA ALA A 128 -14.10 3.42 -6.00
C ALA A 128 -13.73 2.94 -7.40
N ASN A 129 -13.24 3.84 -8.27
CA ASN A 129 -12.80 3.43 -9.60
C ASN A 129 -11.58 2.51 -9.52
N ALA A 130 -11.24 1.88 -10.64
CA ALA A 130 -10.06 1.03 -10.71
C ALA A 130 -8.80 1.75 -10.20
N SER A 131 -7.99 1.06 -9.40
CA SER A 131 -6.76 1.59 -8.80
C SER A 131 -6.93 2.70 -7.74
N GLU A 132 -8.16 3.14 -7.44
CA GLU A 132 -8.44 4.13 -6.41
C GLU A 132 -8.67 3.49 -5.04
N LEU A 133 -8.38 4.23 -3.96
CA LEU A 133 -8.61 3.80 -2.58
C LEU A 133 -10.11 3.58 -2.35
N SER A 134 -10.47 2.45 -1.73
CA SER A 134 -11.85 2.14 -1.39
C SER A 134 -12.34 2.89 -0.14
N LEU A 135 -13.65 2.84 0.12
CA LEU A 135 -14.22 3.35 1.37
C LEU A 135 -13.65 2.61 2.58
N ARG A 136 -13.52 1.27 2.48
CA ARG A 136 -12.91 0.46 3.54
C ARG A 136 -11.45 0.86 3.77
N GLY A 137 -10.68 1.03 2.70
CA GLY A 137 -9.29 1.48 2.79
C GLY A 137 -9.14 2.80 3.54
N GLY A 138 -10.05 3.77 3.32
CA GLY A 138 -10.06 5.03 4.06
C GLY A 138 -10.39 4.88 5.55
N VAL A 139 -11.34 4.01 5.90
CA VAL A 139 -11.68 3.71 7.31
C VAL A 139 -10.48 3.09 8.03
N LEU A 140 -9.92 2.03 7.44
CA LEU A 140 -8.77 1.31 8.01
C LEU A 140 -7.55 2.23 8.19
N GLU A 141 -7.29 3.12 7.23
CA GLU A 141 -6.17 4.05 7.33
C GLU A 141 -6.41 5.15 8.39
N THR A 142 -7.66 5.54 8.59
CA THR A 142 -8.02 6.45 9.69
C THR A 142 -7.77 5.79 11.05
N GLU A 143 -8.11 4.50 11.20
CA GLU A 143 -7.81 3.72 12.40
C GLU A 143 -6.29 3.63 12.64
N MET A 144 -5.51 3.38 11.59
CA MET A 144 -4.05 3.39 11.67
C MET A 144 -3.49 4.74 12.12
N GLY A 145 -4.00 5.85 11.57
CA GLY A 145 -3.62 7.20 12.00
C GLY A 145 -3.94 7.45 13.49
N GLN A 146 -5.12 7.02 13.94
CA GLN A 146 -5.52 7.14 15.35
C GLN A 146 -4.64 6.31 16.29
N TYR A 147 -4.27 5.08 15.88
CA TYR A 147 -3.32 4.26 16.62
C TYR A 147 -1.96 4.94 16.74
N PHE A 148 -1.39 5.40 15.62
CA PHE A 148 -0.10 6.10 15.63
C PHE A 148 -0.14 7.34 16.51
N ARG A 149 -1.25 8.10 16.52
CA ARG A 149 -1.41 9.23 17.44
C ARG A 149 -1.32 8.77 18.89
N LYS A 150 -2.08 7.73 19.26
CA LYS A 150 -2.14 7.26 20.65
C LYS A 150 -0.82 6.64 21.10
N TRP A 151 -0.10 5.97 20.20
CA TRP A 151 1.24 5.48 20.43
C TRP A 151 2.25 6.62 20.62
N LEU A 152 2.28 7.62 19.74
CA LEU A 152 3.21 8.76 19.89
C LEU A 152 2.89 9.64 21.11
N GLU A 153 1.61 9.74 21.51
CA GLU A 153 1.21 10.38 22.76
C GLU A 153 1.70 9.58 23.98
N SER A 154 1.67 8.24 23.94
CA SER A 154 2.16 7.41 25.06
C SER A 154 3.68 7.41 25.19
N GLU A 155 4.41 7.58 24.08
CA GLU A 155 5.87 7.75 24.05
C GLU A 155 6.32 9.20 24.32
N GLU A 156 5.39 10.10 24.62
CA GLU A 156 5.63 11.52 24.87
C GLU A 156 6.32 12.29 23.72
N LEU A 157 6.38 11.71 22.50
CA LEU A 157 6.93 12.37 21.32
C LEU A 157 6.07 13.58 20.90
N ILE A 158 4.75 13.43 21.03
CA ILE A 158 3.78 14.49 20.75
C ILE A 158 2.80 14.66 21.92
N PRO A 159 2.33 15.89 22.21
CA PRO A 159 1.28 16.11 23.20
C PRO A 159 -0.11 15.70 22.69
N GLU A 160 -1.06 15.55 23.60
CA GLU A 160 -2.46 15.35 23.22
C GLU A 160 -2.99 16.52 22.36
N ASN A 161 -3.74 16.21 21.30
CA ASN A 161 -4.28 17.18 20.34
C ASN A 161 -3.20 18.07 19.69
N TYR A 162 -2.04 17.47 19.41
CA TYR A 162 -0.89 18.15 18.84
C TYR A 162 -1.24 18.97 17.59
N ILE A 163 -0.78 20.23 17.58
CA ILE A 163 -0.73 21.10 16.41
C ILE A 163 0.76 21.30 16.14
N PRO A 164 1.33 20.67 15.09
CA PRO A 164 2.76 20.77 14.82
C PRO A 164 3.19 22.20 14.50
N GLU A 165 4.36 22.59 14.97
CA GLU A 165 5.08 23.76 14.49
C GLU A 165 5.62 23.49 13.07
N GLU A 166 6.05 24.56 12.38
CA GLU A 166 6.66 24.44 11.05
C GLU A 166 7.90 23.55 11.13
N GLY A 167 7.99 22.55 10.25
CA GLY A 167 9.12 21.60 10.23
C GLY A 167 8.96 20.36 11.12
N GLU A 168 8.07 20.35 12.13
CA GLU A 168 7.99 19.19 13.03
C GLU A 168 7.35 17.95 12.37
N VAL A 169 6.45 18.16 11.40
CA VAL A 169 5.72 17.08 10.73
C VAL A 169 5.67 17.29 9.21
N ARG A 170 5.86 16.20 8.44
CA ARG A 170 5.72 16.21 6.98
C ARG A 170 4.91 15.02 6.46
N PHE A 171 4.05 15.30 5.49
CA PHE A 171 3.28 14.30 4.77
C PHE A 171 3.57 14.42 3.28
N TYR A 172 4.11 13.37 2.68
CA TYR A 172 4.50 13.36 1.28
C TYR A 172 4.03 12.07 0.59
N ALA A 173 3.16 12.21 -0.39
CA ALA A 173 2.62 11.09 -1.14
C ALA A 173 3.01 11.16 -2.62
N ASN A 174 3.10 9.98 -3.23
CA ASN A 174 3.05 9.87 -4.68
C ASN A 174 1.74 10.47 -5.24
N SER A 175 1.71 10.83 -6.52
CA SER A 175 0.57 11.52 -7.16
C SER A 175 -0.56 10.58 -7.58
N LYS A 176 -0.53 9.29 -7.24
CA LYS A 176 -1.66 8.39 -7.46
C LYS A 176 -2.77 8.73 -6.47
N GLN A 177 -4.04 8.65 -6.89
CA GLN A 177 -5.18 8.94 -6.00
C GLN A 177 -5.10 8.13 -4.71
N ARG A 178 -4.78 6.83 -4.81
CA ARG A 178 -4.73 5.94 -3.65
C ARG A 178 -3.68 6.32 -2.60
N THR A 179 -2.54 6.89 -3.02
CA THR A 179 -1.47 7.30 -2.10
C THR A 179 -1.81 8.63 -1.44
N ILE A 180 -2.33 9.59 -2.21
CA ILE A 180 -2.82 10.87 -1.66
C ILE A 180 -3.95 10.62 -0.65
N ALA A 181 -4.94 9.81 -1.03
CA ALA A 181 -6.08 9.50 -0.17
C ALA A 181 -5.65 8.76 1.10
N THR A 182 -4.74 7.78 1.01
CA THR A 182 -4.18 7.09 2.19
C THR A 182 -3.55 8.10 3.15
N ALA A 183 -2.68 8.99 2.64
CA ALA A 183 -2.04 10.02 3.47
C ALA A 183 -3.06 10.99 4.10
N GLN A 184 -4.15 11.33 3.40
CA GLN A 184 -5.23 12.16 3.93
C GLN A 184 -6.01 11.47 5.06
N TYR A 185 -6.36 10.19 4.91
CA TYR A 185 -7.08 9.44 5.94
C TYR A 185 -6.18 9.19 7.17
N PHE A 186 -4.91 8.84 6.95
CA PHE A 186 -3.94 8.71 8.04
C PHE A 186 -3.80 10.03 8.79
N SER A 187 -3.55 11.15 8.10
CA SER A 187 -3.35 12.45 8.74
C SER A 187 -4.59 12.92 9.52
N SER A 188 -5.79 12.62 9.02
CA SER A 188 -7.05 12.94 9.71
C SER A 188 -7.21 12.17 11.01
N GLY A 189 -6.76 10.91 11.06
CA GLY A 189 -6.73 10.11 12.30
C GLY A 189 -5.58 10.51 13.24
N PHE A 190 -4.43 10.87 12.67
CA PHE A 190 -3.18 11.15 13.37
C PHE A 190 -3.16 12.54 14.03
N LEU A 191 -3.59 13.58 13.30
CA LEU A 191 -3.59 14.96 13.75
C LEU A 191 -4.97 15.59 13.53
N PRO A 192 -6.03 15.12 14.22
CA PRO A 192 -7.41 15.53 13.95
C PRO A 192 -7.69 17.02 14.21
N ALA A 193 -6.84 17.71 15.00
CA ALA A 193 -6.94 19.13 15.26
C ALA A 193 -6.11 19.99 14.28
N ALA A 194 -5.17 19.39 13.55
CA ALA A 194 -4.30 20.09 12.61
C ALA A 194 -4.80 19.93 11.17
N ASN A 195 -4.79 21.02 10.40
CA ASN A 195 -5.08 20.96 8.98
C ASN A 195 -3.79 20.67 8.19
N VAL A 196 -3.39 19.41 8.19
CA VAL A 196 -2.12 18.98 7.58
C VAL A 196 -2.20 18.99 6.06
N LYS A 197 -1.20 19.61 5.42
CA LYS A 197 -1.05 19.56 3.95
C LYS A 197 -0.39 18.25 3.55
N ILE A 198 -0.98 17.55 2.58
CA ILE A 198 -0.34 16.41 1.92
C ILE A 198 0.42 16.91 0.70
N GLU A 199 1.74 16.80 0.71
CA GLU A 199 2.59 17.09 -0.44
C GLU A 199 2.42 16.01 -1.50
N HIS A 200 2.27 16.43 -2.74
CA HIS A 200 2.44 15.60 -3.92
C HIS A 200 2.80 16.52 -5.11
N TYR A 201 3.65 16.04 -5.99
CA TYR A 201 4.21 16.81 -7.10
C TYR A 201 3.81 16.20 -8.46
N GLY A 202 3.55 17.04 -9.45
CA GLY A 202 3.08 16.59 -10.77
C GLY A 202 1.57 16.38 -10.86
N GLU A 203 1.13 15.79 -11.97
CA GLU A 203 -0.29 15.63 -12.29
C GLU A 203 -0.93 14.49 -11.48
N LEU A 204 -2.21 14.66 -11.11
CA LEU A 204 -2.97 13.59 -10.46
C LEU A 204 -2.98 12.34 -11.36
N GLY A 205 -2.57 11.21 -10.80
CA GLY A 205 -2.45 9.94 -11.49
C GLY A 205 -1.06 9.68 -12.09
N SER A 206 -0.11 10.63 -12.06
CA SER A 206 1.28 10.36 -12.50
C SER A 206 2.06 9.55 -11.46
N MET A 207 3.16 8.94 -11.89
CA MET A 207 4.18 8.41 -10.96
C MET A 207 5.19 9.52 -10.68
N GLN A 208 5.47 9.78 -9.40
CA GLN A 208 6.48 10.76 -9.01
C GLN A 208 7.87 10.14 -8.96
N PRO A 209 8.94 10.83 -9.41
CA PRO A 209 10.29 10.29 -9.41
C PRO A 209 10.79 9.76 -8.06
N THR A 210 10.39 10.37 -6.93
CA THR A 210 10.77 9.87 -5.59
C THR A 210 10.18 8.49 -5.31
N PHE A 211 8.99 8.18 -5.83
CA PHE A 211 8.24 6.95 -5.56
C PHE A 211 8.17 6.01 -6.77
N ASP A 212 8.75 6.37 -7.91
CA ASP A 212 8.73 5.59 -9.13
C ASP A 212 9.79 4.49 -9.04
N PRO A 213 9.41 3.20 -8.94
CA PRO A 213 10.36 2.11 -8.84
C PRO A 213 10.91 1.72 -10.23
N ALA A 214 11.12 2.71 -11.09
CA ALA A 214 11.70 2.55 -12.41
C ALA A 214 13.23 2.41 -12.32
N ILE A 215 13.77 1.54 -13.16
CA ILE A 215 15.21 1.37 -13.34
C ILE A 215 15.73 2.63 -14.07
N THR A 216 16.71 3.32 -13.53
CA THR A 216 17.15 4.64 -14.06
C THR A 216 18.19 4.52 -15.19
N PHE A 217 18.90 3.39 -15.26
CA PHE A 217 19.85 3.04 -16.31
C PHE A 217 19.86 1.52 -16.53
N CYS A 218 20.14 1.07 -17.76
CA CYS A 218 20.13 -0.35 -18.09
C CYS A 218 20.97 -0.63 -19.35
N SER A 219 22.29 -0.78 -19.20
CA SER A 219 23.16 -1.25 -20.29
C SER A 219 22.97 -2.75 -20.55
N GLU A 220 23.58 -3.27 -21.62
CA GLU A 220 23.56 -4.71 -21.90
C GLU A 220 24.24 -5.53 -20.80
N SER A 221 25.33 -5.03 -20.21
CA SER A 221 26.01 -5.70 -19.10
C SER A 221 25.18 -5.66 -17.82
N TYR A 222 24.46 -4.56 -17.56
CA TYR A 222 23.50 -4.48 -16.45
C TYR A 222 22.42 -5.55 -16.60
N ALA A 223 21.79 -5.63 -17.77
CA ALA A 223 20.72 -6.57 -18.05
C ALA A 223 21.20 -8.02 -17.89
N ALA A 224 22.43 -8.33 -18.34
CA ALA A 224 23.03 -9.65 -18.15
C ALA A 224 23.29 -9.98 -16.66
N ALA A 225 23.79 -9.02 -15.88
CA ALA A 225 24.03 -9.20 -14.45
C ALA A 225 22.71 -9.35 -13.65
N VAL A 226 21.67 -8.60 -14.02
CA VAL A 226 20.32 -8.77 -13.47
C VAL A 226 19.77 -10.15 -13.79
N GLN A 227 19.94 -10.64 -15.03
CA GLN A 227 19.54 -11.99 -15.40
C GLN A 227 20.30 -13.03 -14.58
N GLU A 228 21.61 -12.88 -14.38
CA GLU A 228 22.40 -13.80 -13.55
C GLU A 228 21.89 -13.85 -12.11
N GLN A 229 21.60 -12.69 -11.49
CA GLN A 229 21.02 -12.65 -10.15
C GLN A 229 19.62 -13.29 -10.10
N PHE A 230 18.81 -13.10 -11.13
CA PHE A 230 17.52 -13.78 -11.24
C PHE A 230 17.66 -15.30 -11.28
N GLU A 231 18.60 -15.84 -12.07
CA GLU A 231 18.87 -17.28 -12.10
C GLU A 231 19.39 -17.80 -10.74
N GLN A 232 20.24 -17.04 -10.05
CA GLN A 232 20.72 -17.39 -8.70
C GLN A 232 19.59 -17.44 -7.66
N LEU A 233 18.54 -16.64 -7.86
CA LEU A 233 17.33 -16.63 -7.03
C LEU A 233 16.29 -17.69 -7.46
N GLY A 234 16.63 -18.56 -8.42
CA GLY A 234 15.80 -19.67 -8.87
C GLY A 234 15.26 -19.52 -10.30
N GLY A 235 15.48 -18.37 -10.95
CA GLY A 235 15.13 -18.16 -12.36
C GLY A 235 13.66 -18.45 -12.68
N ALA A 236 13.40 -19.04 -13.84
CA ALA A 236 12.06 -19.44 -14.26
C ALA A 236 11.40 -20.47 -13.31
N GLU A 237 12.21 -21.31 -12.65
CA GLU A 237 11.74 -22.35 -11.72
C GLU A 237 11.21 -21.77 -10.40
N ILE A 238 11.34 -20.46 -10.15
CA ILE A 238 10.73 -19.83 -8.98
C ILE A 238 9.21 -20.00 -8.93
N ALA A 239 8.57 -20.20 -10.09
CA ALA A 239 7.15 -20.47 -10.19
C ALA A 239 6.81 -21.97 -10.04
N ALA A 240 7.78 -22.89 -10.03
CA ALA A 240 7.53 -24.32 -9.85
C ALA A 240 6.86 -24.63 -8.50
N GLU A 241 7.23 -23.88 -7.45
CA GLU A 241 6.61 -23.95 -6.12
C GLU A 241 5.14 -23.48 -6.12
N LEU A 242 4.69 -22.75 -7.15
CA LEU A 242 3.35 -22.20 -7.27
C LEU A 242 2.36 -23.14 -7.99
N ALA A 243 2.75 -24.36 -8.39
CA ALA A 243 1.88 -25.27 -9.12
C ALA A 243 0.52 -25.51 -8.43
N GLU A 244 0.55 -25.82 -7.13
CA GLU A 244 -0.67 -26.01 -6.33
C GLU A 244 -1.43 -24.69 -6.12
N ASN A 245 -0.72 -23.57 -5.99
CA ASN A 245 -1.31 -22.25 -5.83
C ASN A 245 -2.06 -21.81 -7.10
N TYR A 246 -1.49 -22.04 -8.28
CA TYR A 246 -2.12 -21.80 -9.58
C TYR A 246 -3.33 -22.68 -9.81
N LYS A 247 -3.24 -23.97 -9.46
CA LYS A 247 -4.39 -24.87 -9.52
C LYS A 247 -5.51 -24.36 -8.63
N LEU A 248 -5.21 -24.00 -7.39
CA LEU A 248 -6.19 -23.47 -6.45
C LEU A 248 -6.82 -22.16 -6.94
N LEU A 249 -6.02 -21.23 -7.46
CA LEU A 249 -6.50 -19.97 -8.03
C LEU A 249 -7.44 -20.24 -9.22
N GLY A 250 -6.99 -21.05 -10.18
CA GLY A 250 -7.76 -21.40 -11.38
C GLY A 250 -9.07 -22.10 -11.04
N ASP A 251 -9.02 -23.06 -10.12
CA ASP A 251 -10.20 -23.73 -9.58
C ASP A 251 -11.11 -22.77 -8.82
N THR A 252 -10.58 -21.74 -8.14
CA THR A 252 -11.41 -20.80 -7.36
C THR A 252 -12.18 -19.84 -8.26
N VAL A 253 -11.55 -19.34 -9.32
CA VAL A 253 -12.16 -18.33 -10.20
C VAL A 253 -12.88 -18.94 -11.41
N ASP A 254 -12.95 -20.27 -11.52
CA ASP A 254 -13.45 -21.00 -12.70
C ASP A 254 -12.76 -20.52 -13.98
N TYR A 255 -11.43 -20.45 -13.92
CA TYR A 255 -10.60 -19.79 -14.93
C TYR A 255 -10.79 -20.34 -16.33
N THR A 256 -10.95 -21.66 -16.48
CA THR A 256 -11.13 -22.33 -17.78
C THR A 256 -12.52 -22.11 -18.40
N GLU A 257 -13.47 -21.61 -17.62
CA GLU A 257 -14.82 -21.24 -18.07
C GLU A 257 -14.94 -19.75 -18.41
N SER A 258 -13.87 -18.97 -18.17
CA SER A 258 -13.86 -17.53 -18.40
C SER A 258 -13.84 -17.15 -19.88
N GLU A 259 -14.34 -15.95 -20.21
CA GLU A 259 -14.30 -15.41 -21.58
C GLU A 259 -12.86 -15.34 -22.11
N GLY A 260 -11.91 -14.92 -21.27
CA GLY A 260 -10.51 -14.82 -21.63
C GLY A 260 -9.91 -16.17 -22.00
N TYR A 261 -10.23 -17.23 -21.27
CA TYR A 261 -9.72 -18.58 -21.57
C TYR A 261 -10.39 -19.17 -22.81
N LEU A 262 -11.72 -19.08 -22.91
CA LEU A 262 -12.49 -19.64 -24.03
C LEU A 262 -12.19 -18.95 -25.37
N SER A 263 -11.87 -17.65 -25.37
CA SER A 263 -11.42 -16.92 -26.56
C SER A 263 -9.96 -17.20 -26.92
N GLY A 264 -9.18 -17.76 -25.99
CA GLY A 264 -7.76 -18.03 -26.13
C GLY A 264 -6.86 -16.82 -25.88
N GLU A 265 -7.39 -15.70 -25.38
CA GLU A 265 -6.60 -14.55 -24.91
C GLU A 265 -5.79 -14.90 -23.66
N LEU A 266 -6.40 -15.65 -22.75
CA LEU A 266 -5.76 -16.24 -21.58
C LEU A 266 -5.39 -17.70 -21.86
N LYS A 267 -4.25 -18.13 -21.31
CA LYS A 267 -3.70 -19.49 -21.45
C LYS A 267 -3.65 -20.20 -20.11
N ASP A 268 -3.39 -21.51 -20.15
CA ASP A 268 -3.14 -22.32 -18.96
C ASP A 268 -2.09 -21.67 -18.07
N PHE A 269 -2.26 -21.79 -16.76
CA PHE A 269 -1.22 -21.42 -15.82
C PHE A 269 -0.12 -22.48 -15.85
N VAL A 270 1.06 -22.09 -16.32
CA VAL A 270 2.28 -22.92 -16.32
C VAL A 270 3.34 -22.33 -15.39
N THR A 271 4.32 -23.12 -15.00
CA THR A 271 5.29 -22.76 -13.96
C THR A 271 6.72 -22.53 -14.48
N ASP A 272 6.92 -22.58 -15.79
CA ASP A 272 8.24 -22.60 -16.45
C ASP A 272 8.43 -21.47 -17.47
N ASP A 273 7.47 -20.52 -17.55
CA ASP A 273 7.44 -19.45 -18.55
C ASP A 273 7.77 -18.05 -17.98
N THR A 274 8.18 -17.97 -16.71
CA THR A 274 8.51 -16.70 -16.06
C THR A 274 9.81 -16.15 -16.63
N ALA A 275 9.75 -14.94 -17.20
CA ALA A 275 10.93 -14.23 -17.69
C ALA A 275 10.92 -12.77 -17.22
N ILE A 276 12.10 -12.17 -17.18
CA ILE A 276 12.30 -10.77 -16.81
C ILE A 276 12.89 -9.97 -17.97
N LEU A 277 12.53 -8.69 -18.02
CA LEU A 277 13.06 -7.73 -18.99
C LEU A 277 13.35 -6.41 -18.28
N PRO A 278 14.61 -6.15 -17.90
CA PRO A 278 15.02 -4.85 -17.39
C PRO A 278 15.09 -3.84 -18.54
N GLU A 279 14.60 -2.62 -18.31
CA GLU A 279 14.64 -1.51 -19.27
C GLU A 279 14.72 -0.18 -18.50
N ALA A 280 15.57 0.74 -18.97
CA ALA A 280 15.66 2.06 -18.37
C ALA A 280 14.36 2.85 -18.53
N GLY A 281 13.97 3.59 -17.49
CA GLY A 281 12.73 4.35 -17.43
C GLY A 281 11.47 3.51 -17.19
N LYS A 282 11.62 2.20 -16.91
CA LYS A 282 10.51 1.31 -16.58
C LYS A 282 10.79 0.52 -15.31
N GLU A 283 9.73 0.15 -14.61
CA GLU A 283 9.81 -0.92 -13.61
C GLU A 283 10.25 -2.23 -14.28
N LEU A 284 10.91 -3.13 -13.53
CA LEU A 284 11.27 -4.45 -14.06
C LEU A 284 10.03 -5.14 -14.64
N THR A 285 10.09 -5.48 -15.93
CA THR A 285 8.99 -6.18 -16.59
C THR A 285 9.13 -7.67 -16.32
N ILE A 286 8.06 -8.28 -15.83
CA ILE A 286 7.92 -9.74 -15.73
C ILE A 286 6.92 -10.18 -16.77
N THR A 287 7.21 -11.26 -17.51
CA THR A 287 6.30 -11.87 -18.47
C THR A 287 5.96 -13.30 -18.06
N GLY A 288 5.04 -13.93 -18.79
CA GLY A 288 4.58 -15.29 -18.51
C GLY A 288 3.44 -15.35 -17.49
N THR A 289 3.16 -16.58 -17.06
CA THR A 289 2.04 -16.95 -16.20
C THR A 289 2.07 -16.23 -14.87
N LEU A 290 3.25 -16.04 -14.26
CA LEU A 290 3.37 -15.41 -12.95
C LEU A 290 2.77 -14.00 -12.93
N LYS A 291 2.92 -13.23 -14.01
CA LYS A 291 2.27 -11.91 -14.14
C LYS A 291 0.75 -12.03 -14.21
N THR A 292 0.25 -12.94 -15.05
CA THR A 292 -1.20 -13.14 -15.26
C THR A 292 -1.86 -13.63 -13.98
N ALA A 293 -1.32 -14.67 -13.36
CA ALA A 293 -1.81 -15.25 -12.12
C ALA A 293 -1.75 -14.26 -10.96
N SER A 294 -0.67 -13.45 -10.86
CA SER A 294 -0.60 -12.38 -9.85
C SER A 294 -1.67 -11.32 -10.04
N SER A 295 -2.04 -10.96 -11.27
CA SER A 295 -3.13 -10.00 -11.54
C SER A 295 -4.47 -10.52 -11.02
N VAL A 296 -4.79 -11.79 -11.28
CA VAL A 296 -6.04 -12.42 -10.80
C VAL A 296 -6.01 -12.63 -9.29
N SER A 297 -4.88 -13.05 -8.74
CA SER A 297 -4.64 -13.21 -7.30
C SER A 297 -4.82 -11.88 -6.54
N ASP A 298 -4.19 -10.78 -6.97
CA ASP A 298 -4.35 -9.45 -6.35
C ASP A 298 -5.83 -9.04 -6.31
N ALA A 299 -6.56 -9.22 -7.41
CA ALA A 299 -7.98 -8.91 -7.46
C ALA A 299 -8.81 -9.74 -6.47
N LEU A 300 -8.52 -11.05 -6.37
CA LEU A 300 -9.24 -11.96 -5.49
C LEU A 300 -8.92 -11.73 -4.01
N ILE A 301 -7.67 -11.44 -3.65
CA ILE A 301 -7.27 -11.10 -2.28
C ILE A 301 -7.84 -9.75 -1.85
N LEU A 302 -7.84 -8.74 -2.71
CA LEU A 302 -8.48 -7.46 -2.39
C LEU A 302 -10.00 -7.65 -2.21
N GLN A 303 -10.64 -8.46 -3.07
CA GLN A 303 -12.05 -8.81 -2.91
C GLN A 303 -12.30 -9.54 -1.59
N TYR A 304 -11.39 -10.44 -1.18
CA TYR A 304 -11.46 -11.06 0.13
C TYR A 304 -11.55 -10.00 1.22
N TYR A 305 -10.62 -9.04 1.26
CA TYR A 305 -10.68 -8.00 2.30
C TYR A 305 -11.96 -7.15 2.27
N GLU A 306 -12.57 -6.94 1.10
CA GLU A 306 -13.77 -6.11 0.95
C GLU A 306 -15.07 -6.82 1.29
N GLU A 307 -15.26 -8.05 0.80
CA GLU A 307 -16.51 -8.80 0.91
C GLU A 307 -16.64 -9.45 2.30
N PRO A 308 -17.65 -9.04 3.11
CA PRO A 308 -17.83 -9.59 4.46
C PRO A 308 -18.09 -11.10 4.48
N ASP A 309 -18.74 -11.64 3.45
CA ASP A 309 -18.97 -13.09 3.31
C ASP A 309 -17.78 -13.77 2.59
N PRO A 310 -16.95 -14.56 3.30
CA PRO A 310 -15.77 -15.19 2.70
C PRO A 310 -16.11 -16.21 1.60
N VAL A 311 -17.30 -16.81 1.63
CA VAL A 311 -17.76 -17.75 0.59
C VAL A 311 -18.14 -16.98 -0.67
N LYS A 312 -18.85 -15.85 -0.51
CA LYS A 312 -19.14 -14.95 -1.63
C LYS A 312 -17.87 -14.35 -2.21
N ALA A 313 -16.88 -14.03 -1.38
CA ALA A 313 -15.58 -13.53 -1.81
C ALA A 313 -14.82 -14.53 -2.71
N ALA A 314 -15.06 -15.83 -2.55
CA ALA A 314 -14.51 -16.90 -3.39
C ALA A 314 -15.54 -17.46 -4.39
N PHE A 315 -16.50 -16.64 -4.82
CA PHE A 315 -17.50 -17.01 -5.83
C PHE A 315 -18.31 -18.27 -5.50
N GLY A 316 -18.68 -18.43 -4.22
CA GLY A 316 -19.45 -19.57 -3.74
C GLY A 316 -18.59 -20.74 -3.23
N LYS A 317 -17.26 -20.64 -3.32
CA LYS A 317 -16.34 -21.70 -2.84
C LYS A 317 -15.96 -21.46 -1.39
N THR A 318 -15.77 -22.55 -0.66
CA THR A 318 -15.32 -22.50 0.73
C THR A 318 -13.82 -22.76 0.76
N LEU A 319 -13.05 -21.73 1.13
CA LEU A 319 -11.60 -21.80 1.27
C LEU A 319 -11.19 -21.71 2.75
N THR A 320 -10.14 -22.43 3.13
CA THR A 320 -9.46 -22.24 4.41
C THR A 320 -8.55 -21.01 4.36
N TYR A 321 -8.16 -20.48 5.52
CA TYR A 321 -7.16 -19.43 5.60
C TYR A 321 -5.81 -19.81 4.95
N GLU A 322 -5.40 -21.08 5.06
CA GLU A 322 -4.19 -21.58 4.38
C GLU A 322 -4.35 -21.52 2.85
N GLN A 323 -5.53 -21.84 2.33
CA GLN A 323 -5.83 -21.73 0.90
C GLN A 323 -5.82 -20.28 0.43
N TRP A 324 -6.39 -19.35 1.20
CA TRP A 324 -6.24 -17.92 0.94
C TRP A 324 -4.77 -17.49 0.95
N GLY A 325 -3.97 -18.03 1.87
CA GLY A 325 -2.53 -17.78 1.93
C GLY A 325 -1.79 -18.25 0.68
N LYS A 326 -2.13 -19.44 0.17
CA LYS A 326 -1.59 -19.97 -1.09
C LYS A 326 -1.94 -19.10 -2.30
N ILE A 327 -3.15 -18.55 -2.35
CA ILE A 327 -3.52 -17.59 -3.39
C ILE A 327 -2.66 -16.32 -3.25
N ALA A 328 -2.62 -15.71 -2.07
CA ALA A 328 -1.85 -14.48 -1.82
C ALA A 328 -0.33 -14.64 -2.07
N ASP A 329 0.21 -15.84 -1.87
CA ASP A 329 1.61 -16.16 -2.12
C ASP A 329 2.00 -15.96 -3.60
N ILE A 330 1.07 -16.11 -4.55
CA ILE A 330 1.33 -15.82 -5.97
C ILE A 330 1.75 -14.35 -6.16
N THR A 331 1.02 -13.42 -5.57
CA THR A 331 1.32 -11.98 -5.64
C THR A 331 2.58 -11.64 -4.83
N THR A 332 2.79 -12.34 -3.72
CA THR A 332 4.02 -12.20 -2.91
C THR A 332 5.25 -12.62 -3.72
N LYS A 333 5.20 -13.77 -4.41
CA LYS A 333 6.28 -14.26 -5.28
C LYS A 333 6.53 -13.33 -6.46
N TYR A 334 5.47 -12.86 -7.12
CA TYR A 334 5.58 -11.86 -8.20
C TYR A 334 6.32 -10.61 -7.72
N THR A 335 5.97 -10.08 -6.55
CA THR A 335 6.62 -8.90 -5.95
C THR A 335 8.09 -9.18 -5.60
N LYS A 336 8.40 -10.35 -5.05
CA LYS A 336 9.79 -10.78 -4.76
C LYS A 336 10.64 -10.88 -6.03
N VAL A 337 10.13 -11.47 -7.11
CA VAL A 337 10.85 -11.49 -8.40
C VAL A 337 11.10 -10.07 -8.91
N ARG A 338 10.11 -9.19 -8.74
CA ARG A 338 10.14 -7.85 -9.33
C ARG A 338 11.10 -6.89 -8.64
N PHE A 339 11.19 -6.96 -7.31
CA PHE A 339 11.93 -5.98 -6.49
C PHE A 339 12.93 -6.62 -5.52
N GLY A 340 12.99 -7.95 -5.44
CA GLY A 340 13.92 -8.70 -4.59
C GLY A 340 15.26 -9.02 -5.25
N ILE A 341 15.46 -8.63 -6.52
CA ILE A 341 16.78 -8.73 -7.18
C ILE A 341 17.64 -7.56 -6.70
N PRO A 342 18.80 -7.78 -6.05
CA PRO A 342 19.60 -6.71 -5.45
C PRO A 342 19.96 -5.57 -6.41
N LEU A 343 20.40 -5.87 -7.64
CA LEU A 343 20.71 -4.83 -8.63
C LEU A 343 19.51 -3.97 -9.01
N ILE A 344 18.31 -4.56 -9.07
CA ILE A 344 17.07 -3.84 -9.38
C ILE A 344 16.65 -2.97 -8.20
N ALA A 345 16.73 -3.51 -6.98
CA ALA A 345 16.41 -2.80 -5.76
C ALA A 345 17.29 -1.57 -5.56
N VAL A 346 18.62 -1.72 -5.65
CA VAL A 346 19.57 -0.61 -5.52
C VAL A 346 19.35 0.46 -6.59
N ASN A 347 19.06 0.05 -7.83
CA ASN A 347 18.81 0.98 -8.93
C ASN A 347 17.53 1.79 -8.73
N SER A 348 16.41 1.10 -8.47
CA SER A 348 15.08 1.71 -8.43
C SER A 348 14.72 2.40 -7.10
N ALA A 349 15.23 1.93 -5.96
CA ALA A 349 14.88 2.49 -4.65
C ALA A 349 15.69 3.74 -4.28
N ASN A 350 16.76 4.08 -5.03
CA ASN A 350 17.71 5.13 -4.67
C ASN A 350 17.06 6.51 -4.38
N PRO A 351 16.10 7.03 -5.18
CA PRO A 351 15.46 8.31 -4.88
C PRO A 351 14.74 8.30 -3.54
N LEU A 352 14.04 7.22 -3.21
CA LEU A 352 13.29 7.10 -1.97
C LEU A 352 14.18 6.85 -0.76
N LEU A 353 15.27 6.11 -0.91
CA LEU A 353 16.29 5.94 0.14
C LEU A 353 16.91 7.29 0.52
N LYS A 354 17.21 8.15 -0.48
CA LYS A 354 17.69 9.52 -0.24
C LYS A 354 16.66 10.36 0.51
N GLU A 355 15.38 10.24 0.17
CA GLU A 355 14.29 10.93 0.88
C GLU A 355 14.22 10.46 2.34
N ILE A 356 14.14 9.15 2.59
CA ILE A 356 14.08 8.56 3.94
C ILE A 356 15.29 9.00 4.77
N ARG A 357 16.49 8.92 4.20
CA ARG A 357 17.73 9.32 4.88
C ARG A 357 17.77 10.82 5.17
N SER A 358 17.24 11.66 4.27
CA SER A 358 17.14 13.10 4.51
C SER A 358 16.19 13.40 5.66
N GLU A 359 15.04 12.73 5.70
CA GLU A 359 14.05 12.92 6.76
C GLU A 359 14.59 12.42 8.09
N PHE A 360 15.14 11.20 8.15
CA PHE A 360 15.64 10.57 9.38
C PHE A 360 16.92 11.20 9.94
N THR A 361 17.43 12.27 9.33
CA THR A 361 18.57 13.05 9.83
C THR A 361 18.23 14.54 10.02
N ASP A 362 16.96 14.89 9.89
CA ASP A 362 16.46 16.24 10.11
C ASP A 362 16.19 16.47 11.60
N ASN A 363 17.03 17.29 12.25
CA ASN A 363 16.94 17.54 13.68
C ASN A 363 15.68 18.32 14.11
N GLU A 364 14.93 18.91 13.18
CA GLU A 364 13.66 19.58 13.47
C GLU A 364 12.46 18.62 13.33
N ARG A 365 12.64 17.48 12.65
CA ARG A 365 11.56 16.53 12.37
C ARG A 365 11.23 15.70 13.61
N LYS A 366 9.94 15.54 13.88
CA LYS A 366 9.40 14.53 14.80
C LYS A 366 8.70 13.39 14.08
N PHE A 367 7.95 13.71 13.02
CA PHE A 367 7.18 12.70 12.30
C PHE A 367 7.11 12.95 10.80
N THR A 368 7.49 11.96 10.01
CA THR A 368 7.32 11.97 8.55
C THR A 368 6.45 10.81 8.09
N PHE A 369 5.50 11.10 7.20
CA PHE A 369 4.69 10.10 6.51
C PHE A 369 4.89 10.17 5.00
N LEU A 370 5.62 9.21 4.47
CA LEU A 370 5.80 8.96 3.05
C LEU A 370 4.78 7.92 2.58
N CYS A 371 4.07 8.16 1.47
CA CYS A 371 3.07 7.22 0.96
C CYS A 371 3.31 6.83 -0.51
N GLY A 372 3.61 5.55 -0.70
CA GLY A 372 3.85 4.92 -2.00
C GLY A 372 3.19 3.55 -2.13
N HIS A 373 3.94 2.58 -2.66
CA HIS A 373 3.46 1.26 -3.04
C HIS A 373 4.24 0.14 -2.33
N ASP A 374 3.73 -1.08 -2.43
CA ASP A 374 4.42 -2.32 -2.01
C ASP A 374 5.82 -2.42 -2.63
N ALA A 375 5.93 -2.09 -3.93
CA ALA A 375 7.16 -2.02 -4.69
C ALA A 375 8.25 -1.21 -4.00
N ASN A 376 7.88 -0.06 -3.43
CA ASN A 376 8.84 0.82 -2.77
C ASN A 376 9.38 0.19 -1.50
N ILE A 377 8.52 -0.40 -0.66
CA ILE A 377 8.94 -1.06 0.58
C ILE A 377 9.83 -2.26 0.27
N MET A 378 9.42 -3.13 -0.65
CA MET A 378 10.24 -4.29 -1.04
C MET A 378 11.60 -3.87 -1.60
N GLY A 379 11.63 -2.83 -2.44
CA GLY A 379 12.87 -2.29 -3.01
C GLY A 379 13.79 -1.72 -1.94
N ILE A 380 13.27 -0.93 -0.99
CA ILE A 380 14.04 -0.40 0.14
C ILE A 380 14.63 -1.54 0.97
N LEU A 381 13.80 -2.51 1.39
CA LEU A 381 14.24 -3.61 2.25
C LEU A 381 15.29 -4.49 1.57
N THR A 382 15.14 -4.73 0.27
CA THR A 382 16.14 -5.48 -0.51
C THR A 382 17.45 -4.70 -0.64
N ALA A 383 17.39 -3.41 -0.95
CA ALA A 383 18.58 -2.56 -1.05
C ALA A 383 19.30 -2.38 0.30
N MET A 384 18.55 -2.43 1.41
CA MET A 384 19.08 -2.44 2.77
C MET A 384 19.53 -3.83 3.25
N GLU A 385 19.52 -4.87 2.40
CA GLU A 385 19.94 -6.23 2.71
C GLU A 385 19.25 -6.82 3.96
N THR A 386 17.93 -6.58 4.06
CA THR A 386 17.07 -7.16 5.09
C THR A 386 17.13 -8.68 5.02
N GLU A 387 17.22 -9.34 6.17
CA GLU A 387 17.15 -10.81 6.25
C GLU A 387 15.76 -11.32 5.81
N ASP A 388 15.66 -12.57 5.36
CA ASP A 388 14.37 -13.13 4.95
C ASP A 388 13.42 -13.30 6.15
N TYR A 389 12.18 -12.84 6.02
CA TYR A 389 11.17 -12.87 7.08
C TYR A 389 9.79 -13.29 6.57
N GLU A 390 8.90 -13.81 7.42
CA GLU A 390 7.49 -13.96 7.06
C GLU A 390 6.61 -13.29 8.11
N LEU A 391 5.71 -12.42 7.65
CA LEU A 391 4.83 -11.70 8.55
C LEU A 391 3.73 -12.62 9.12
N PRO A 392 3.59 -12.68 10.46
CA PRO A 392 2.49 -13.40 11.08
C PRO A 392 1.16 -12.69 10.82
N TYR A 393 0.05 -13.41 11.03
CA TYR A 393 -1.33 -12.85 11.06
C TYR A 393 -1.83 -12.17 9.77
N THR A 394 -1.07 -12.24 8.68
CA THR A 394 -1.45 -11.72 7.36
C THR A 394 -1.39 -12.79 6.27
N LEU A 395 -2.19 -12.64 5.21
CA LEU A 395 -2.10 -13.45 3.99
C LEU A 395 -0.90 -13.03 3.13
N GLU A 396 -0.70 -11.72 2.94
CA GLU A 396 0.43 -11.17 2.20
C GLU A 396 1.66 -11.12 3.12
N LYS A 397 2.60 -12.06 2.94
CA LYS A 397 3.67 -12.35 3.91
C LYS A 397 4.84 -11.37 3.95
N LYS A 398 4.92 -10.44 3.00
CA LYS A 398 6.06 -9.52 2.87
C LYS A 398 5.65 -8.06 3.01
N THR A 399 4.70 -7.63 2.19
CA THR A 399 4.29 -6.22 2.11
C THR A 399 2.76 -6.07 2.13
N PRO A 400 2.07 -6.48 3.21
CA PRO A 400 0.61 -6.52 3.27
C PRO A 400 -0.03 -5.16 3.03
N ILE A 401 -1.30 -5.15 2.62
CA ILE A 401 -1.98 -3.90 2.29
C ILE A 401 -1.97 -2.93 3.50
N GLY A 402 -1.64 -1.66 3.25
CA GLY A 402 -1.51 -0.66 4.31
C GLY A 402 -0.28 -0.77 5.23
N VAL A 403 0.64 -1.71 4.99
CA VAL A 403 1.89 -1.86 5.76
C VAL A 403 2.73 -0.59 5.75
N LYS A 404 3.37 -0.32 6.89
CA LYS A 404 4.27 0.80 7.13
C LYS A 404 5.64 0.27 7.51
N LEU A 405 6.67 0.66 6.76
CA LEU A 405 8.06 0.57 7.18
C LEU A 405 8.35 1.78 8.07
N VAL A 406 8.67 1.53 9.34
CA VAL A 406 8.80 2.56 10.37
C VAL A 406 10.25 2.60 10.85
N PHE A 407 10.89 3.75 10.72
CA PHE A 407 12.18 4.04 11.32
C PHE A 407 11.92 4.89 12.57
N GLU A 408 12.40 4.44 13.71
CA GLU A 408 12.24 5.12 14.99
C GLU A 408 13.61 5.50 15.52
N LYS A 409 13.80 6.76 15.94
CA LYS A 409 15.01 7.24 16.61
C LYS A 409 14.76 7.33 18.11
N TRP A 410 15.60 6.67 18.89
CA TRP A 410 15.52 6.58 20.35
C TRP A 410 16.78 7.17 20.99
N GLU A 411 16.64 7.71 22.20
CA GLU A 411 17.77 8.21 23.00
C GLU A 411 17.69 7.64 24.41
N ASP A 412 18.80 7.07 24.91
CA ASP A 412 18.88 6.63 26.30
C ASP A 412 19.12 7.81 27.28
N LYS A 413 19.10 7.52 28.58
CA LYS A 413 19.35 8.53 29.63
C LYS A 413 20.75 9.16 29.60
N ASP A 414 21.72 8.51 28.95
CA ASP A 414 23.11 8.95 28.86
C ASP A 414 23.34 9.78 27.58
N GLY A 415 22.31 9.93 26.73
CA GLY A 415 22.33 10.69 25.49
C GLY A 415 22.84 9.91 24.27
N ASN A 416 22.91 8.57 24.36
CA ASN A 416 23.28 7.74 23.21
C ASN A 416 22.06 7.50 22.32
N GLU A 417 22.26 7.56 21.00
CA GLU A 417 21.19 7.43 20.01
C GLU A 417 21.11 6.00 19.46
N PHE A 418 19.88 5.50 19.36
CA PHE A 418 19.52 4.17 18.90
C PHE A 418 18.43 4.26 17.83
N ALA A 419 18.21 3.16 17.11
CA ALA A 419 17.17 3.06 16.12
C ALA A 419 16.46 1.71 16.13
N ALA A 420 15.15 1.74 15.89
CA ALA A 420 14.35 0.58 15.53
C ALA A 420 13.92 0.71 14.06
N VAL A 421 13.86 -0.41 13.34
CA VAL A 421 13.29 -0.46 11.99
C VAL A 421 12.29 -1.60 11.93
N GLU A 422 11.01 -1.28 11.71
CA GLU A 422 9.89 -2.19 11.92
C GLU A 422 8.92 -2.20 10.74
N LEU A 423 8.15 -3.27 10.62
CA LEU A 423 6.93 -3.30 9.81
C LEU A 423 5.71 -3.28 10.72
N VAL A 424 4.86 -2.26 10.55
CA VAL A 424 3.59 -2.10 11.26
C VAL A 424 2.43 -2.27 10.29
N TYR A 425 1.50 -3.19 10.58
CA TYR A 425 0.42 -3.56 9.67
C TYR A 425 -0.80 -4.12 10.40
N GLN A 426 -1.97 -4.00 9.79
CA GLN A 426 -3.18 -4.67 10.26
C GLN A 426 -3.14 -6.15 9.87
N SER A 427 -3.55 -7.02 10.78
CA SER A 427 -3.76 -8.44 10.46
C SER A 427 -4.90 -8.61 9.44
N THR A 428 -4.95 -9.77 8.79
CA THR A 428 -6.05 -10.08 7.86
C THR A 428 -7.41 -9.95 8.53
N GLU A 429 -7.52 -10.35 9.79
CA GLU A 429 -8.77 -10.17 10.53
C GLU A 429 -9.07 -8.70 10.80
N GLN A 430 -8.09 -7.90 11.24
CA GLN A 430 -8.30 -6.45 11.44
C GLN A 430 -8.76 -5.75 10.15
N LEU A 431 -8.20 -6.13 8.99
CA LEU A 431 -8.63 -5.61 7.68
C LEU A 431 -10.09 -5.99 7.34
N ARG A 432 -10.50 -7.23 7.64
CA ARG A 432 -11.83 -7.76 7.34
C ARG A 432 -12.92 -7.27 8.31
N SER A 433 -12.63 -7.28 9.61
CA SER A 433 -13.56 -6.87 10.65
C SER A 433 -13.69 -5.35 10.74
N LYS A 434 -12.63 -4.59 10.38
CA LYS A 434 -12.45 -3.17 10.75
C LYS A 434 -12.39 -3.03 12.28
N SER A 435 -11.52 -3.82 12.89
CA SER A 435 -11.31 -3.78 14.34
C SER A 435 -10.70 -2.43 14.73
N PHE A 436 -11.25 -1.79 15.76
CA PHE A 436 -10.66 -0.58 16.31
C PHE A 436 -9.24 -0.86 16.82
N LEU A 437 -8.27 -0.12 16.29
CA LEU A 437 -6.90 -0.19 16.73
C LEU A 437 -6.70 0.71 17.95
N THR A 438 -6.17 0.14 19.04
CA THR A 438 -5.87 0.82 20.29
C THR A 438 -4.54 0.33 20.85
N LEU A 439 -4.03 0.91 21.94
CA LEU A 439 -2.82 0.37 22.59
C LEU A 439 -3.06 -1.03 23.16
N ASP A 440 -4.30 -1.35 23.57
CA ASP A 440 -4.69 -2.68 24.06
C ASP A 440 -5.06 -3.65 22.92
N THR A 441 -5.25 -3.15 21.70
CA THR A 441 -5.55 -3.95 20.50
C THR A 441 -4.75 -3.37 19.34
N PRO A 442 -3.41 -3.50 19.37
CA PRO A 442 -2.54 -2.84 18.42
C PRO A 442 -2.59 -3.51 17.04
N PRO A 443 -2.16 -2.82 15.96
CA PRO A 443 -1.74 -3.49 14.75
C PRO A 443 -0.57 -4.44 15.05
N ALA A 444 -0.30 -5.38 14.15
CA ALA A 444 0.87 -6.23 14.24
C ALA A 444 2.15 -5.41 14.00
N VAL A 445 3.22 -5.77 14.70
CA VAL A 445 4.53 -5.15 14.59
C VAL A 445 5.58 -6.25 14.45
N TYR A 446 6.49 -6.08 13.50
CA TYR A 446 7.58 -7.01 13.23
C TYR A 446 8.92 -6.25 13.17
N ALA A 447 9.84 -6.53 14.08
CA ALA A 447 11.16 -5.89 14.07
C ALA A 447 12.06 -6.51 13.00
N LEU A 448 12.54 -5.69 12.08
CA LEU A 448 13.38 -6.16 10.98
C LEU A 448 14.80 -6.47 11.46
N SER A 449 15.42 -7.45 10.80
CA SER A 449 16.84 -7.77 10.95
C SER A 449 17.56 -7.55 9.62
N PHE A 450 18.78 -7.04 9.67
CA PHE A 450 19.58 -6.73 8.50
C PHE A 450 20.88 -7.52 8.52
N THR A 451 21.26 -8.04 7.35
CA THR A 451 22.43 -8.90 7.21
C THR A 451 23.68 -8.20 7.74
N GLY A 452 24.33 -8.80 8.74
CA GLY A 452 25.58 -8.27 9.32
C GLY A 452 25.41 -7.06 10.24
N MET A 453 24.20 -6.78 10.74
CA MET A 453 23.95 -5.80 11.81
C MET A 453 23.48 -6.51 13.07
N GLU A 454 23.94 -6.04 14.23
CA GLU A 454 23.57 -6.60 15.53
C GLU A 454 22.72 -5.61 16.33
N LYS A 455 21.64 -6.12 16.93
CA LYS A 455 20.83 -5.37 17.91
C LYS A 455 21.48 -5.47 19.29
N ASN A 456 21.24 -4.48 20.14
CA ASN A 456 21.56 -4.56 21.56
C ASN A 456 20.62 -5.54 22.30
N GLY A 457 20.81 -5.67 23.62
CA GLY A 457 20.00 -6.58 24.44
C GLY A 457 18.49 -6.25 24.47
N ASP A 458 18.13 -5.01 24.11
CA ASP A 458 16.77 -4.50 24.13
C ASP A 458 16.12 -4.55 22.73
N GLY A 459 16.85 -5.02 21.72
CA GLY A 459 16.35 -5.15 20.34
C GLY A 459 16.57 -3.93 19.45
N LEU A 460 17.33 -2.92 19.89
CA LEU A 460 17.63 -1.70 19.13
C LEU A 460 18.99 -1.76 18.42
N TYR A 461 19.10 -1.10 17.27
CA TYR A 461 20.39 -0.83 16.62
C TYR A 461 21.01 0.45 17.16
N ALA A 462 22.34 0.59 17.08
CA ALA A 462 22.95 1.92 17.18
C ALA A 462 22.44 2.78 16.02
N TYR A 463 22.07 4.04 16.29
CA TYR A 463 21.52 4.93 15.27
C TYR A 463 22.49 5.12 14.09
N ASP A 464 23.77 5.31 14.38
CA ASP A 464 24.83 5.46 13.37
C ASP A 464 24.96 4.24 12.45
N ASP A 465 24.67 3.02 12.93
CA ASP A 465 24.72 1.81 12.11
C ASP A 465 23.56 1.76 11.10
N VAL A 466 22.38 2.26 11.48
CA VAL A 466 21.23 2.40 10.57
C VAL A 466 21.49 3.50 9.53
N ILE A 467 22.08 4.62 9.94
CA ILE A 467 22.50 5.67 8.99
C ILE A 467 23.55 5.13 8.02
N ALA A 468 24.56 4.41 8.52
CA ALA A 468 25.58 3.78 7.68
C ALA A 468 24.97 2.76 6.71
N ARG A 469 23.93 2.02 7.12
CA ARG A 469 23.19 1.11 6.23
C ARG A 469 22.46 1.85 5.11
N LEU A 470 21.76 2.95 5.43
CA LEU A 470 21.11 3.79 4.43
C LEU A 470 22.14 4.39 3.46
N ASP A 471 23.25 4.91 3.99
CA ASP A 471 24.36 5.45 3.20
C ASP A 471 24.96 4.40 2.27
N LYS A 472 25.21 3.18 2.76
CA LYS A 472 25.67 2.06 1.94
C LYS A 472 24.70 1.77 0.79
N ALA A 473 23.40 1.66 1.08
CA ALA A 473 22.38 1.40 0.05
C ALA A 473 22.30 2.54 -0.99
N ILE A 474 22.48 3.79 -0.54
CA ILE A 474 22.49 4.97 -1.42
C ILE A 474 23.74 5.01 -2.30
N SER A 475 24.92 4.75 -1.74
CA SER A 475 26.20 4.75 -2.46
C SER A 475 26.34 3.56 -3.42
N ALA A 476 25.75 2.41 -3.08
CA ALA A 476 25.72 1.23 -3.96
C ALA A 476 25.14 1.57 -5.35
N TYR A 477 24.17 2.50 -5.42
CA TYR A 477 23.65 3.00 -6.69
C TYR A 477 24.74 3.65 -7.56
N ASP A 478 25.59 4.49 -6.98
CA ASP A 478 26.65 5.17 -7.72
C ASP A 478 27.72 4.17 -8.17
N GLU A 479 28.00 3.13 -7.37
CA GLU A 479 28.89 2.02 -7.72
C GLU A 479 28.36 1.23 -8.92
N ILE A 480 27.10 0.76 -8.86
CA ILE A 480 26.51 0.01 -9.97
C ILE A 480 26.30 0.90 -11.20
N LYS A 481 26.09 2.21 -11.04
CA LYS A 481 26.02 3.15 -12.15
C LYS A 481 27.40 3.39 -12.79
N ALA A 482 28.47 3.40 -12.01
CA ALA A 482 29.82 3.50 -12.55
C ALA A 482 30.25 2.22 -13.29
N GLU A 483 29.82 1.06 -12.79
CA GLU A 483 30.13 -0.25 -13.39
C GLU A 483 29.27 -0.54 -14.64
N TYR A 484 27.98 -0.24 -14.57
CA TYR A 484 26.99 -0.66 -15.57
C TYR A 484 26.23 0.47 -16.25
N GLY A 485 26.40 1.72 -15.82
CA GLY A 485 25.83 2.84 -16.55
C GLY A 485 26.36 2.87 -17.97
N ASP A 486 25.54 3.31 -18.92
CA ASP A 486 26.07 3.60 -20.25
C ASP A 486 27.20 4.61 -20.05
N THR A 487 28.42 4.23 -20.45
CA THR A 487 29.42 5.23 -20.79
C THR A 487 28.78 6.01 -21.92
N LEU A 488 28.18 7.15 -21.60
CA LEU A 488 28.18 8.26 -22.53
C LEU A 488 29.66 8.57 -22.71
N ASP A 489 30.30 7.81 -23.60
CA ASP A 489 31.61 8.14 -24.11
C ASP A 489 31.52 9.61 -24.50
N ASP A 490 32.53 10.34 -24.06
CA ASP A 490 32.93 11.67 -24.50
C ASP A 490 33.09 11.69 -26.04
N ALA A 491 31.98 11.62 -26.77
CA ALA A 491 31.89 11.82 -28.19
C ALA A 491 31.48 13.28 -28.42
N ALA A 492 32.49 14.14 -28.22
CA ALA A 492 32.60 15.45 -28.84
C ALA A 492 32.59 15.36 -30.38
#